data_AF-A0A835RTY2-F1
#
_entry.id   AF-A0A835RTY2-F1
#
_cell.length_a   1.000
_cell.length_b   1.000
_cell.length_c   1.000
_cell.angle_alpha   90.00
_cell.angle_beta   90.00
_cell.angle_gamma   90.00
#
_symmetry.space_group_name_H-M   'P 1'
#
loop_
_entity.id
_entity.type
_entity.pdbx_description
1 polymer ?
#
loop_
_entity_poly.entity_id
_entity_poly.type
_entity_poly.pdbx_seq_one_letter_code
_entity_poly.pdbx_strand_id
1 'polypeptide(L)'
;MKGITERNSMHSNNIASVHQPSLNLHLENGSFAALSIQMADASRQIRHMRGEDLQGLTIQELQQLEKTLEVGLSRVMRRKDEQILEQINDIRNKEMQLLKENAWLRHQLADISSIRKQAAVEAEIAFQEDGQSSLSETNLTHSGSRENDDFSDTSLRLGFSFPSRK
;
A
#
# COMPACT_ATOMS: atom_id res chain seq x y z
N MET A 1 40.85 71.45 -32.18
CA MET A 1 40.87 70.01 -31.84
C MET A 1 41.49 69.69 -30.46
N LYS A 2 41.35 70.54 -29.42
CA LYS A 2 41.81 70.22 -28.05
C LYS A 2 40.68 70.01 -27.04
N GLY A 3 39.43 70.32 -27.40
CA GLY A 3 38.26 70.16 -26.51
C GLY A 3 37.44 68.86 -26.71
N ILE A 4 37.83 68.00 -27.66
CA ILE A 4 37.15 66.72 -27.94
C ILE A 4 37.80 65.56 -27.16
N THR A 5 39.11 65.64 -26.93
CA THR A 5 39.87 64.67 -26.13
C THR A 5 39.60 64.80 -24.63
N GLU A 6 39.28 66.00 -24.14
CA GLU A 6 39.04 66.24 -22.71
C GLU A 6 37.67 65.72 -22.23
N ARG A 7 36.63 65.78 -23.08
CA ARG A 7 35.32 65.18 -22.75
C ARG A 7 35.34 63.66 -22.67
N ASN A 8 36.23 62.98 -23.41
CA ASN A 8 36.38 61.52 -23.30
C ASN A 8 37.08 61.09 -22.00
N SER A 9 37.89 61.95 -21.40
CA SER A 9 38.57 61.66 -20.12
C SER A 9 37.61 61.62 -18.93
N MET A 10 36.55 62.44 -18.94
CA MET A 10 35.57 62.51 -17.86
C MET A 10 34.57 61.33 -17.85
N HIS A 11 34.28 60.73 -19.01
CA HIS A 11 33.38 59.57 -19.10
C HIS A 11 34.12 58.23 -19.01
N SER A 12 35.43 58.19 -19.28
CA SER A 12 36.26 56.99 -19.11
C SER A 12 36.30 56.52 -17.64
N ASN A 13 36.28 57.47 -16.70
CA ASN A 13 36.30 57.17 -15.26
C ASN A 13 34.94 56.74 -14.69
N ASN A 14 33.84 56.85 -15.47
CA ASN A 14 32.50 56.45 -15.03
C ASN A 14 32.10 55.07 -15.60
N ILE A 15 32.66 54.67 -16.75
CA ILE A 15 32.45 53.30 -17.28
C ILE A 15 33.24 52.26 -16.46
N ALA A 16 34.32 52.67 -15.79
CA ALA A 16 35.05 51.81 -14.85
C ALA A 16 34.28 51.50 -13.55
N SER A 17 33.25 52.26 -13.19
CA SER A 17 32.48 52.05 -11.95
C SER A 17 31.07 51.47 -12.15
N VAL A 18 30.58 51.34 -13.39
CA VAL A 18 29.24 50.81 -13.69
C VAL A 18 29.22 49.30 -13.97
N HIS A 19 30.37 48.62 -13.90
CA HIS A 19 30.40 47.15 -13.79
C HIS A 19 30.75 46.68 -12.38
N GLN A 20 29.91 47.06 -11.41
CA GLN A 20 29.73 46.28 -10.18
C GLN A 20 28.40 45.51 -10.20
N PRO A 21 28.24 44.48 -11.05
CA PRO A 21 27.52 43.30 -10.62
C PRO A 21 28.39 42.46 -9.65
N SER A 22 29.70 42.70 -9.61
CA SER A 22 30.67 41.81 -8.96
C SER A 22 30.52 41.65 -7.46
N LEU A 23 30.06 42.64 -6.68
CA LEU A 23 29.88 42.43 -5.23
C LEU A 23 28.68 41.53 -4.90
N ASN A 24 27.54 41.73 -5.58
CA ASN A 24 26.37 40.87 -5.41
C ASN A 24 26.64 39.48 -5.99
N LEU A 25 27.22 39.42 -7.19
CA LEU A 25 27.57 38.17 -7.88
C LEU A 25 28.67 37.39 -7.15
N HIS A 26 29.59 38.03 -6.42
CA HIS A 26 30.61 37.37 -5.59
C HIS A 26 30.07 36.88 -4.25
N LEU A 27 29.16 37.63 -3.63
CA LEU A 27 28.46 37.19 -2.41
C LEU A 27 27.49 36.03 -2.73
N GLU A 28 26.78 36.12 -3.85
CA GLU A 28 25.93 35.08 -4.41
C GLU A 28 26.75 33.87 -4.86
N ASN A 29 27.95 34.06 -5.43
CA ASN A 29 28.89 32.95 -5.69
C ASN A 29 29.36 32.28 -4.40
N GLY A 30 29.59 33.04 -3.32
CA GLY A 30 29.96 32.48 -2.02
C GLY A 30 28.83 31.61 -1.44
N SER A 31 27.59 32.10 -1.54
CA SER A 31 26.38 31.36 -1.15
C SER A 31 26.17 30.10 -2.00
N PHE A 32 26.27 30.23 -3.32
CA PHE A 32 26.14 29.12 -4.26
C PHE A 32 27.24 28.07 -4.07
N ALA A 33 28.49 28.49 -3.86
CA ALA A 33 29.61 27.60 -3.58
C ALA A 33 29.40 26.84 -2.26
N ALA A 34 28.97 27.52 -1.20
CA ALA A 34 28.66 26.88 0.08
C ALA A 34 27.53 25.84 -0.07
N LEU A 35 26.48 26.17 -0.81
CA LEU A 35 25.37 25.25 -1.07
C LEU A 35 25.82 24.05 -1.92
N SER A 36 26.67 24.27 -2.92
CA SER A 36 27.24 23.22 -3.76
C SER A 36 28.10 22.24 -2.96
N ILE A 37 28.94 22.75 -2.03
CA ILE A 37 29.71 21.92 -1.11
C ILE A 37 28.78 21.10 -0.21
N GLN A 38 27.77 21.73 0.39
CA GLN A 38 26.79 21.02 1.22
C GLN A 38 26.05 19.92 0.45
N MET A 39 25.71 20.17 -0.82
CA MET A 39 25.09 19.18 -1.69
C MET A 39 26.04 18.01 -1.98
N ALA A 40 27.31 18.29 -2.26
CA ALA A 40 28.32 17.27 -2.49
C ALA A 40 28.54 16.40 -1.22
N ASP A 41 28.60 17.03 -0.05
CA ASP A 41 28.76 16.35 1.24
C ASP A 41 27.55 15.47 1.58
N ALA A 42 26.34 16.00 1.39
CA ALA A 42 25.11 15.23 1.58
C ALA A 42 25.05 14.03 0.62
N SER A 43 25.41 14.25 -0.65
CA SER A 43 25.46 13.19 -1.65
C SER A 43 26.47 12.10 -1.29
N ARG A 44 27.65 12.49 -0.79
CA ARG A 44 28.67 11.57 -0.27
C ARG A 44 28.16 10.79 0.95
N GLN A 45 27.49 11.46 1.87
CA GLN A 45 26.91 10.81 3.05
C GLN A 45 25.87 9.75 2.66
N ILE A 46 25.01 10.04 1.67
CA ILE A 46 24.04 9.07 1.15
C ILE A 46 24.76 7.85 0.55
N ARG A 47 25.84 8.05 -0.21
CA ARG A 47 26.64 6.95 -0.76
C ARG A 47 27.26 6.09 0.35
N HIS A 48 27.86 6.70 1.37
CA HIS A 48 28.33 5.95 2.54
C HIS A 48 27.21 5.14 3.20
N MET A 49 26.04 5.73 3.41
CA MET A 49 24.86 5.02 3.95
C MET A 49 24.39 3.85 3.08
N ARG A 50 24.72 3.84 1.79
CA ARG A 50 24.46 2.72 0.86
C ARG A 50 25.58 1.69 0.84
N GLY A 51 26.68 1.92 1.55
CA GLY A 51 27.88 1.08 1.51
C GLY A 51 28.82 1.39 0.35
N GLU A 52 28.66 2.54 -0.31
CA GLU A 52 29.50 3.03 -1.39
C GLU A 52 30.56 4.01 -0.85
N ASP A 53 31.68 4.20 -1.57
CA ASP A 53 32.75 5.17 -1.25
C ASP A 53 33.30 5.09 0.20
N LEU A 54 33.37 3.90 0.78
CA LEU A 54 33.82 3.70 2.17
C LEU A 54 35.34 3.85 2.35
N GLN A 55 36.11 3.96 1.26
CA GLN A 55 37.56 4.13 1.34
C GLN A 55 37.90 5.46 2.03
N GLY A 56 38.85 5.43 2.95
CA GLY A 56 39.31 6.63 3.68
C GLY A 56 38.50 6.95 4.94
N LEU A 57 37.44 6.20 5.26
CA LEU A 57 36.82 6.23 6.58
C LEU A 57 37.67 5.43 7.57
N THR A 58 37.75 5.94 8.80
CA THR A 58 38.36 5.23 9.92
C THR A 58 37.43 4.14 10.46
N ILE A 59 37.98 3.20 11.23
CA ILE A 59 37.21 2.14 11.89
C ILE A 59 36.11 2.74 12.78
N GLN A 60 36.40 3.83 13.48
CA GLN A 60 35.43 4.50 14.35
C GLN A 60 34.28 5.12 13.55
N GLU A 61 34.56 5.73 12.39
CA GLU A 61 33.52 6.27 11.51
C GLU A 61 32.67 5.17 10.89
N LEU A 62 33.27 4.04 10.50
CA LEU A 62 32.54 2.86 10.03
C LEU A 62 31.59 2.31 11.11
N GLN A 63 32.07 2.18 12.35
CA GLN A 63 31.24 1.71 13.46
C GLN A 63 30.08 2.67 13.74
N GLN A 64 30.32 3.98 13.65
CA GLN A 64 29.25 4.97 13.83
C GLN A 64 28.23 4.92 12.69
N LEU A 65 28.68 4.70 11.45
CA LEU A 65 27.82 4.51 10.29
C LEU A 65 26.95 3.25 10.45
N GLU A 66 27.56 2.12 10.81
CA GLU A 66 26.88 0.85 11.05
C GLU A 66 25.81 1.00 12.13
N LYS A 67 26.15 1.58 13.29
CA LYS A 67 25.20 1.85 14.38
C LYS A 67 24.03 2.72 13.91
N THR A 68 24.29 3.71 13.07
CA THR A 68 23.24 4.60 12.54
C THR A 68 22.29 3.83 11.62
N LEU A 69 22.83 2.96 10.76
CA LEU A 69 22.06 2.09 9.87
C LEU A 69 21.26 1.06 10.67
N GLU A 70 21.84 0.43 11.69
CA GLU A 70 21.18 -0.54 12.55
C GLU A 70 19.98 0.07 13.29
N VAL A 71 20.15 1.26 13.87
CA VAL A 71 19.05 1.99 14.51
C VAL A 71 17.97 2.37 13.49
N GLY A 72 18.36 2.84 12.30
CA GLY A 72 17.44 3.16 11.22
C GLY A 72 16.62 1.94 10.77
N LEU A 73 17.29 0.81 10.56
CA LEU A 73 16.67 -0.46 10.16
C LEU A 73 15.71 -0.96 11.24
N SER A 74 16.13 -0.94 12.51
CA SER A 74 15.29 -1.33 13.64
C SER A 74 14.00 -0.51 13.71
N ARG A 75 14.07 0.80 13.46
CA ARG A 75 12.90 1.68 13.40
C ARG A 75 11.97 1.35 12.24
N VAL A 76 12.53 1.02 11.06
CA VAL A 76 11.74 0.63 9.88
C VAL A 76 11.05 -0.70 10.11
N MET A 77 11.76 -1.70 10.64
CA MET A 77 11.20 -3.00 10.98
C MET A 77 10.06 -2.87 11.97
N ARG A 78 10.28 -2.18 13.09
CA ARG A 78 9.25 -1.97 14.11
C ARG A 78 7.98 -1.34 13.51
N ARG A 79 8.12 -0.30 12.68
CA ARG A 79 6.95 0.32 12.03
C ARG A 79 6.24 -0.64 11.09
N LYS A 80 6.97 -1.47 10.34
CA LYS A 80 6.37 -2.50 9.47
C LYS A 80 5.61 -3.53 10.30
N ASP A 81 6.19 -3.98 11.42
CA ASP A 81 5.56 -4.95 12.31
C ASP A 81 4.29 -4.39 12.94
N GLU A 82 4.31 -3.14 13.40
CA GLU A 82 3.13 -2.41 13.89
C GLU A 82 2.03 -2.36 12.83
N GLN A 83 2.35 -2.00 11.58
CA GLN A 83 1.39 -1.94 10.47
C GLN A 83 0.81 -3.31 10.12
N ILE A 84 1.64 -4.36 10.10
CA ILE A 84 1.19 -5.73 9.82
C ILE A 84 0.27 -6.21 10.94
N LEU A 85 0.59 -5.91 12.20
CA LEU A 85 -0.24 -6.29 13.34
C LEU A 85 -1.61 -5.61 13.29
N GLU A 86 -1.64 -4.32 12.94
CA GLU A 86 -2.88 -3.57 12.73
C GLU A 86 -3.75 -4.22 11.64
N GLN A 87 -3.17 -4.54 10.48
CA GLN A 87 -3.88 -5.23 9.40
C GLN A 87 -4.43 -6.60 9.81
N ILE A 88 -3.64 -7.39 10.57
CA ILE A 88 -4.10 -8.67 11.10
C ILE A 88 -5.32 -8.47 12.02
N ASN A 89 -5.28 -7.45 12.88
CA ASN A 89 -6.36 -7.16 13.81
C ASN A 89 -7.64 -6.75 13.06
N ASP A 90 -7.52 -5.91 12.03
CA ASP A 90 -8.65 -5.49 11.19
C ASP A 90 -9.30 -6.68 10.49
N ILE A 91 -8.49 -7.57 9.92
CA ILE A 91 -8.99 -8.79 9.27
C ILE A 91 -9.72 -9.68 10.28
N ARG A 92 -9.16 -9.91 11.47
CA ARG A 92 -9.79 -10.73 12.52
C ARG A 92 -11.11 -10.13 13.02
N ASN A 93 -11.18 -8.81 13.15
CA ASN A 93 -12.41 -8.13 13.52
C ASN A 93 -13.49 -8.30 12.45
N LYS A 94 -13.10 -8.18 11.17
CA LYS A 94 -14.01 -8.39 10.04
C LYS A 94 -14.47 -9.83 9.93
N GLU A 95 -13.58 -10.80 10.13
CA GLU A 95 -13.91 -12.22 10.23
C GLU A 95 -14.96 -12.46 11.32
N MET A 96 -14.75 -11.92 12.52
CA MET A 96 -15.70 -12.07 13.63
C MET A 96 -17.07 -11.45 13.31
N GLN A 97 -17.10 -10.27 12.68
CA GLN A 97 -18.35 -9.63 12.27
C GLN A 97 -19.10 -10.47 11.26
N LEU A 98 -18.41 -10.98 10.23
CA LEU A 98 -19.01 -11.83 9.20
C LEU A 98 -19.51 -13.16 9.79
N LEU A 99 -18.77 -13.78 10.72
CA LEU A 99 -19.22 -14.99 11.40
C LEU A 99 -20.51 -14.76 12.19
N LYS A 100 -20.61 -13.63 12.91
CA LYS A 100 -21.83 -13.25 13.64
C LYS A 100 -23.01 -13.02 12.70
N GLU A 101 -22.79 -12.26 11.63
CA GLU A 101 -23.83 -11.98 10.63
C GLU A 101 -24.28 -13.26 9.92
N ASN A 102 -23.35 -14.12 9.52
CA ASN A 102 -23.66 -15.39 8.87
C ASN A 102 -24.46 -16.32 9.80
N ALA A 103 -24.08 -16.42 11.08
CA ALA A 103 -24.82 -17.19 12.07
C ALA A 103 -26.25 -16.65 12.26
N TRP A 104 -26.40 -15.33 12.33
CA TRP A 104 -27.71 -14.67 12.45
C TRP A 104 -28.59 -14.92 11.21
N LEU A 105 -28.04 -14.80 10.01
CA LEU A 105 -28.75 -15.09 8.75
C LEU A 105 -29.16 -16.56 8.66
N ARG A 106 -28.30 -17.50 9.08
CA ARG A 106 -28.63 -18.93 9.13
C ARG A 106 -29.77 -19.21 10.11
N HIS A 107 -29.78 -18.55 11.26
CA HIS A 107 -30.89 -18.65 12.22
C HIS A 107 -32.20 -18.14 11.62
N GLN A 108 -32.19 -16.96 11.00
CA GLN A 108 -33.36 -16.40 10.32
C GLN A 108 -33.90 -17.33 9.22
N LEU A 109 -33.02 -17.91 8.41
CA LEU A 109 -33.43 -18.87 7.38
C LEU A 109 -34.05 -20.13 7.98
N ALA A 110 -33.51 -20.64 9.09
CA ALA A 110 -34.08 -21.77 9.81
C ALA A 110 -35.49 -21.44 10.32
N ASP A 111 -35.69 -20.28 10.93
CA ASP A 111 -36.99 -19.80 11.41
C ASP A 111 -38.02 -19.65 10.29
N ILE A 112 -37.64 -19.03 9.16
CA ILE A 112 -38.54 -18.90 8.00
C ILE A 112 -38.91 -20.27 7.43
N SER A 113 -37.94 -21.20 7.40
CA SER A 113 -38.18 -22.56 6.89
C SER A 113 -39.10 -23.36 7.80
N SER A 114 -39.04 -23.19 9.12
CA SER A 114 -39.91 -23.86 10.08
C SER A 114 -41.33 -23.30 10.00
N ILE A 115 -41.49 -21.97 9.90
CA ILE A 115 -42.78 -21.31 9.68
C ILE A 115 -43.43 -21.80 8.38
N ARG A 116 -42.66 -21.88 7.28
CA ARG A 116 -43.20 -22.37 5.99
C ARG A 116 -43.64 -23.83 6.06
N LYS A 117 -42.89 -24.69 6.75
CA LYS A 117 -43.27 -26.09 6.97
C LYS A 117 -44.55 -26.21 7.80
N GLN A 118 -44.67 -25.40 8.86
CA GLN A 118 -45.85 -25.36 9.71
C GLN A 118 -47.10 -24.91 8.93
N ALA A 119 -46.99 -23.85 8.11
CA ALA A 119 -48.07 -23.38 7.25
C ALA A 119 -48.48 -24.40 6.18
N ALA A 120 -47.53 -25.16 5.63
CA ALA A 120 -47.84 -26.24 4.68
C ALA A 120 -48.61 -27.38 5.35
N VAL A 121 -48.24 -27.76 6.58
CA VAL A 121 -48.96 -28.78 7.36
C VAL A 121 -50.37 -28.31 7.73
N GLU A 122 -50.54 -27.03 8.10
CA GLU A 122 -51.86 -26.46 8.40
C GLU A 122 -52.76 -26.40 7.16
N ALA A 123 -52.20 -26.09 5.98
CA ALA A 123 -52.94 -26.18 4.73
C ALA A 123 -53.36 -27.62 4.41
N GLU A 124 -52.46 -28.60 4.54
CA GLU A 124 -52.75 -30.03 4.33
C GLU A 124 -53.87 -30.53 5.25
N ILE A 125 -53.86 -30.13 6.53
CA ILE A 125 -54.92 -30.47 7.50
C ILE A 125 -56.25 -29.83 7.08
N ALA A 126 -56.25 -28.58 6.64
CA ALA A 126 -57.45 -27.88 6.18
C ALA A 126 -58.04 -28.49 4.89
N PHE A 127 -57.23 -29.08 4.02
CA PHE A 127 -57.69 -29.81 2.83
C PHE A 127 -58.28 -31.20 3.14
N GLN A 128 -58.12 -31.71 4.37
CA GLN A 128 -58.62 -33.03 4.75
C GLN A 128 -59.98 -33.00 5.48
N GLU A 129 -60.47 -31.85 5.94
CA GLU A 129 -61.77 -31.76 6.64
C GLU A 129 -62.99 -31.70 5.70
N ASP A 130 -62.85 -31.32 4.42
CA ASP A 130 -63.96 -31.26 3.45
C ASP A 130 -63.75 -32.22 2.28
N GLY A 131 -63.94 -33.52 2.51
CA GLY A 131 -63.92 -34.47 1.40
C GLY A 131 -63.97 -35.93 1.80
N GLN A 132 -65.17 -36.45 2.01
CA GLN A 132 -65.39 -37.89 1.87
C GLN A 132 -64.93 -38.36 0.49
N SER A 133 -64.12 -39.43 0.45
CA SER A 133 -64.28 -40.60 -0.44
C SER A 133 -63.05 -41.04 -1.24
N SER A 134 -62.71 -42.32 -0.99
CA SER A 134 -62.23 -43.37 -1.90
C SER A 134 -60.73 -43.59 -2.14
N LEU A 135 -60.36 -44.81 -1.79
CA LEU A 135 -59.11 -45.55 -1.99
C LEU A 135 -58.78 -45.73 -3.48
N SER A 136 -57.49 -45.74 -3.84
CA SER A 136 -57.02 -46.63 -4.91
C SER A 136 -55.51 -46.92 -4.81
N GLU A 137 -55.15 -48.13 -5.24
CA GLU A 137 -53.96 -48.90 -4.86
C GLU A 137 -52.67 -48.59 -5.63
N THR A 138 -51.57 -48.95 -4.96
CA THR A 138 -50.23 -49.37 -5.42
C THR A 138 -49.89 -49.32 -6.91
N ASN A 139 -48.70 -48.77 -7.25
CA ASN A 139 -47.59 -49.56 -7.81
C ASN A 139 -46.28 -48.77 -8.10
N LEU A 140 -45.18 -49.48 -7.81
CA LEU A 140 -43.90 -49.56 -8.55
C LEU A 140 -42.82 -48.45 -8.47
N THR A 141 -41.83 -48.76 -7.64
CA THR A 141 -40.37 -48.58 -7.77
C THR A 141 -39.81 -47.93 -9.05
N HIS A 142 -38.98 -46.89 -8.89
CA HIS A 142 -37.61 -46.92 -9.42
C HIS A 142 -36.66 -46.02 -8.61
N SER A 143 -35.53 -46.62 -8.26
CA SER A 143 -34.33 -46.06 -7.64
C SER A 143 -33.69 -44.93 -8.47
N GLY A 144 -33.03 -43.99 -7.83
CA GLY A 144 -32.28 -42.93 -8.52
C GLY A 144 -31.34 -42.13 -7.62
N SER A 145 -30.43 -42.82 -6.93
CA SER A 145 -29.18 -42.21 -6.47
C SER A 145 -28.42 -41.58 -7.64
N ARG A 146 -27.87 -40.38 -7.43
CA ARG A 146 -26.68 -39.81 -8.08
C ARG A 146 -26.46 -38.41 -7.47
N GLU A 147 -25.60 -38.25 -6.47
CA GLU A 147 -24.14 -38.08 -6.65
C GLU A 147 -23.82 -37.21 -7.85
N ASN A 148 -23.57 -35.92 -7.62
CA ASN A 148 -22.62 -35.11 -8.37
C ASN A 148 -22.07 -34.05 -7.41
N ASP A 149 -21.01 -34.44 -6.70
CA ASP A 149 -19.94 -33.53 -6.30
C ASP A 149 -19.44 -32.83 -7.58
N ASP A 150 -19.85 -31.58 -7.80
CA ASP A 150 -19.26 -30.74 -8.84
C ASP A 150 -18.33 -29.72 -8.17
N PHE A 151 -17.08 -30.15 -8.03
CA PHE A 151 -15.95 -29.32 -7.65
C PHE A 151 -15.77 -28.19 -8.67
N SER A 152 -16.10 -26.96 -8.27
CA SER A 152 -15.57 -25.77 -8.94
C SER A 152 -14.43 -25.19 -8.11
N ASP A 153 -13.23 -25.59 -8.49
CA ASP A 153 -11.93 -25.15 -8.02
C ASP A 153 -11.74 -23.64 -8.26
N THR A 154 -11.99 -22.81 -7.24
CA THR A 154 -11.63 -21.38 -7.25
C THR A 154 -10.16 -21.22 -6.86
N SER A 155 -9.24 -21.69 -7.70
CA SER A 155 -7.80 -21.50 -7.48
C SER A 155 -7.33 -20.16 -8.06
N LEU A 156 -6.91 -19.24 -7.18
CA LEU A 156 -6.28 -17.97 -7.55
C LEU A 156 -4.79 -18.18 -7.81
N ARG A 157 -4.35 -18.06 -9.07
CA ARG A 157 -2.92 -18.00 -9.41
C ARG A 157 -2.36 -16.60 -9.12
N LEU A 158 -1.67 -16.45 -8.00
CA LEU A 158 -0.77 -15.32 -7.74
C LEU A 158 0.67 -15.72 -8.10
N GLY A 159 1.24 -15.06 -9.10
CA GLY A 159 2.64 -15.23 -9.47
C GLY A 159 3.10 -14.20 -10.50
N PHE A 160 3.99 -13.31 -10.08
CA PHE A 160 4.68 -12.37 -10.97
C PHE A 160 5.61 -13.14 -11.91
N SER A 161 5.43 -12.94 -13.22
CA SER A 161 6.38 -13.41 -14.23
C SER A 161 7.57 -12.44 -14.25
N PHE A 162 8.74 -12.89 -13.80
CA PHE A 162 9.98 -12.13 -13.95
C PHE A 162 10.51 -12.29 -15.39
N PRO A 163 10.94 -11.21 -16.08
CA PRO A 163 11.67 -11.36 -17.32
C PRO A 163 13.11 -11.78 -17.00
N SER A 164 13.52 -12.93 -17.53
CA SER A 164 14.93 -13.33 -17.59
C SER A 164 15.67 -12.38 -18.53
N ARG A 165 16.62 -11.59 -18.01
CA ARG A 165 17.61 -10.88 -18.84
C ARG A 165 18.72 -11.85 -19.22
N LYS A 166 18.97 -11.99 -20.53
CA LYS A 166 20.24 -12.46 -21.08
C LYS A 166 21.24 -11.30 -21.09
#